data_AF-A0A6C0ER53-F1
#
_entry.id   AF-A0A6C0ER53-F1
#
_cell.length_a   1.000
_cell.length_b   1.000
_cell.length_c   1.000
_cell.angle_alpha   90.00
_cell.angle_beta   90.00
_cell.angle_gamma   90.00
#
_symmetry.space_group_name_H-M   'P 1'
#
loop_
_entity.id
_entity.type
_entity.pdbx_description
1 polymer ?
#
loop_
_entity_poly.entity_id
_entity_poly.type
_entity_poly.pdbx_seq_one_letter_code
_entity_poly.pdbx_strand_id
1 'polypeptide(L)'
;MEQVRIDSKILHPEVHPITREAVQEALKVEKTTLPYYTKYEQVTLIGTRAQQLAEGAKPLVSLDGMLTSDPKFVWNVAEKEVFQRKLPFIIHRRLPDGRSEYWSAQDLSVMW
;
A
#
# COMPACT_ATOMS: atom_id res chain seq x y z
N MET A 1 -8.52 10.05 23.18
CA MET A 1 -8.06 9.58 21.85
C MET A 1 -6.73 10.23 21.49
N GLU A 2 -6.62 11.57 21.51
CA GLU A 2 -5.35 12.26 21.22
C GLU A 2 -4.26 12.01 22.27
N GLN A 3 -4.61 12.01 23.58
CA GLN A 3 -3.66 11.62 24.64
C GLN A 3 -3.15 10.19 24.47
N VAL A 4 -4.03 9.22 24.21
CA VAL A 4 -3.63 7.82 23.97
C VAL A 4 -2.68 7.72 22.77
N ARG A 5 -2.91 8.51 21.72
CA ARG A 5 -2.03 8.59 20.54
C ARG A 5 -0.69 9.23 20.85
N ILE A 6 -0.64 10.19 21.77
CA ILE A 6 0.59 10.84 22.26
C ILE A 6 1.35 9.88 23.18
N ASP A 7 0.67 9.17 24.09
CA ASP A 7 1.27 8.17 24.99
C ASP A 7 1.78 6.96 24.19
N SER A 8 1.14 6.62 23.08
CA SER A 8 1.64 5.61 22.12
C SER A 8 2.97 6.03 21.46
N LYS A 9 3.30 7.34 21.41
CA LYS A 9 4.59 7.81 20.89
C LYS A 9 5.76 7.42 21.79
N ILE A 10 5.50 6.91 23.00
CA ILE A 10 6.54 6.53 23.97
C ILE A 10 7.15 5.14 23.66
N LEU A 11 6.61 4.34 22.73
CA LEU A 11 6.95 2.90 22.68
C LEU A 11 7.88 2.38 21.55
N HIS A 12 8.26 3.14 20.52
CA HIS A 12 9.37 2.71 19.65
C HIS A 12 10.02 3.88 18.89
N PRO A 13 11.35 4.04 18.92
CA PRO A 13 12.07 5.17 18.28
C PRO A 13 11.88 5.27 16.75
N GLU A 14 11.34 4.23 16.10
CA GLU A 14 11.17 4.17 14.64
C GLU A 14 9.75 4.54 14.16
N VAL A 15 8.76 4.60 15.05
CA VAL A 15 7.35 4.82 14.70
C VAL A 15 7.04 6.31 14.74
N HIS A 16 7.29 6.98 13.62
CA HIS A 16 6.98 8.40 13.44
C HIS A 16 5.56 8.57 12.88
N PRO A 17 4.72 9.44 13.45
CA PRO A 17 3.39 9.72 12.92
C PRO A 17 3.49 10.41 11.55
N ILE A 18 2.78 9.89 10.57
CA ILE A 18 2.70 10.48 9.22
C ILE A 18 1.47 11.39 9.17
N THR A 19 1.69 12.68 8.92
CA THR A 19 0.62 13.66 8.72
C THR A 19 0.35 13.89 7.24
N ARG A 20 -0.85 14.38 6.90
CA ARG A 20 -1.24 14.61 5.49
C ARG A 20 -0.39 15.72 4.87
N GLU A 21 -0.07 16.74 5.65
CA GLU A 21 0.76 17.87 5.25
C GLU A 21 2.17 17.40 4.90
N ALA A 22 2.76 16.51 5.71
CA ALA A 22 4.08 15.94 5.45
C ALA A 22 4.13 15.11 4.16
N VAL A 23 3.05 14.36 3.86
CA VAL A 23 2.94 13.63 2.59
C VAL A 23 2.85 14.60 1.41
N GLN A 24 2.04 15.66 1.51
CA GLN A 24 1.91 16.67 0.45
C GLN A 24 3.22 17.41 0.18
N GLU A 25 3.99 17.72 1.21
CA GLU A 25 5.29 18.36 1.07
C GLU A 25 6.31 17.42 0.40
N ALA A 26 6.37 16.16 0.84
CA ALA A 26 7.26 15.16 0.25
C ALA A 26 6.92 14.84 -1.21
N LEU A 27 5.65 14.98 -1.63
CA LEU A 27 5.25 14.83 -3.04
C LEU A 27 5.78 15.93 -3.97
N LYS A 28 6.18 17.10 -3.43
CA LYS A 28 6.79 18.18 -4.23
C LYS A 28 8.24 17.91 -4.57
N VAL A 29 8.91 17.06 -3.81
CA VAL A 29 10.31 16.71 -4.01
C VAL A 29 10.42 15.68 -5.13
N GLU A 30 11.42 15.84 -6.00
CA GLU A 30 11.69 14.84 -7.04
C GLU A 30 12.06 13.49 -6.43
N LYS A 31 11.45 12.43 -6.97
CA LYS A 31 11.65 11.06 -6.47
C LYS A 31 12.91 10.48 -7.09
N THR A 32 13.71 9.81 -6.27
CA THR A 32 14.97 9.16 -6.67
C THR A 32 14.79 7.67 -6.93
N THR A 33 13.84 7.02 -6.24
CA THR A 33 13.63 5.58 -6.40
C THR A 33 12.90 5.23 -7.69
N LEU A 34 13.04 3.98 -8.13
CA LEU A 34 12.46 3.51 -9.38
C LEU A 34 10.93 3.39 -9.31
N PRO A 35 10.20 3.65 -10.41
CA PRO A 35 8.73 3.56 -10.49
C PRO A 35 8.23 2.10 -10.63
N TYR A 36 8.89 1.17 -9.97
CA TYR A 36 8.52 -0.25 -9.94
C TYR A 36 8.34 -0.72 -8.51
N TYR A 37 7.45 -1.69 -8.31
CA TYR A 37 7.35 -2.39 -7.03
C TYR A 37 8.61 -3.21 -6.78
N THR A 38 9.07 -3.19 -5.53
CA THR A 38 9.91 -4.28 -5.04
C THR A 38 9.06 -5.53 -4.82
N LYS A 39 9.68 -6.71 -4.86
CA LYS A 39 8.99 -7.98 -4.54
C LYS A 39 8.29 -7.95 -3.18
N TYR A 40 8.84 -7.22 -2.21
CA TYR A 40 8.28 -7.09 -0.86
C TYR A 40 7.05 -6.19 -0.84
N GLU A 41 7.12 -5.04 -1.51
CA GLU A 41 5.98 -4.11 -1.64
C GLU A 41 4.80 -4.80 -2.34
N GLN A 42 5.07 -5.50 -3.44
CA GLN A 42 4.03 -6.19 -4.20
C GLN A 42 3.34 -7.28 -3.35
N VAL A 43 4.11 -8.17 -2.72
CA VAL A 43 3.55 -9.25 -1.90
C VAL A 43 2.77 -8.69 -0.71
N THR A 44 3.28 -7.63 -0.07
CA THR A 44 2.59 -6.97 1.07
C THR A 44 1.28 -6.33 0.63
N LEU A 45 1.26 -5.68 -0.53
CA LEU A 45 0.08 -5.04 -1.09
C LEU A 45 -1.01 -6.06 -1.41
N ILE A 46 -0.64 -7.16 -2.08
CA ILE A 46 -1.57 -8.25 -2.40
C ILE A 46 -2.09 -8.89 -1.11
N GLY A 47 -1.21 -9.21 -0.16
CA GLY A 47 -1.61 -9.85 1.10
C GLY A 47 -2.55 -8.99 1.93
N THR A 48 -2.23 -7.70 2.08
CA THR A 48 -3.08 -6.74 2.81
C THR A 48 -4.43 -6.58 2.13
N ARG A 49 -4.45 -6.49 0.80
CA ARG A 49 -5.70 -6.34 0.06
C ARG A 49 -6.54 -7.62 0.08
N ALA A 50 -5.91 -8.78 -0.03
CA ALA A 50 -6.57 -10.07 0.11
C ALA A 50 -7.24 -10.18 1.49
N GLN A 51 -6.56 -9.76 2.57
CA GLN A 51 -7.17 -9.72 3.90
C GLN A 51 -8.43 -8.83 3.94
N GLN A 52 -8.37 -7.61 3.37
CA GLN A 52 -9.53 -6.72 3.30
C GLN A 52 -10.72 -7.36 2.55
N LEU A 53 -10.45 -8.03 1.44
CA LEU A 53 -11.47 -8.73 0.66
C LEU A 53 -12.08 -9.91 1.45
N ALA A 54 -11.27 -10.64 2.21
CA ALA A 54 -11.74 -11.70 3.10
C ALA A 54 -12.63 -11.15 4.24
N GLU A 55 -12.36 -9.93 4.70
CA GLU A 55 -13.17 -9.19 5.67
C GLU A 55 -14.44 -8.56 5.07
N GLY A 56 -14.72 -8.81 3.78
CA GLY A 56 -15.93 -8.35 3.10
C GLY A 56 -15.80 -6.99 2.42
N ALA A 57 -14.59 -6.47 2.21
CA ALA A 57 -14.39 -5.26 1.40
C ALA A 57 -14.86 -5.48 -0.06
N LYS A 58 -15.33 -4.40 -0.69
CA LYS A 58 -15.80 -4.45 -2.08
C LYS A 58 -14.63 -4.54 -3.06
N PRO A 59 -14.66 -5.47 -4.03
CA PRO A 59 -13.73 -5.48 -5.16
C PRO A 59 -13.85 -4.21 -6.02
N LEU A 60 -12.72 -3.76 -6.56
CA LEU A 60 -12.59 -2.57 -7.42
C LEU A 60 -12.48 -2.92 -8.91
N VAL A 61 -12.42 -4.21 -9.24
CA VAL A 61 -12.32 -4.74 -10.60
C VAL A 61 -13.48 -5.69 -10.89
N SER A 62 -13.78 -5.90 -12.18
CA SER A 62 -14.79 -6.89 -12.56
C SER A 62 -14.37 -8.31 -12.17
N LEU A 63 -15.33 -9.07 -11.65
CA LEU A 63 -15.19 -10.47 -11.24
C LEU A 63 -15.47 -11.46 -12.39
N ASP A 64 -15.69 -10.96 -13.61
CA ASP A 64 -16.00 -11.83 -14.76
C ASP A 64 -14.92 -12.91 -14.96
N GLY A 65 -15.37 -14.16 -15.11
CA GLY A 65 -14.51 -15.33 -15.29
C GLY A 65 -13.87 -15.87 -14.01
N MET A 66 -14.16 -15.31 -12.83
CA MET A 66 -13.65 -15.83 -11.55
C MET A 66 -14.68 -16.71 -10.85
N LEU A 67 -14.24 -17.90 -10.42
CA LEU A 67 -15.05 -18.81 -9.62
C LEU A 67 -14.99 -18.42 -8.15
N THR A 68 -16.12 -17.98 -7.58
CA THR A 68 -16.23 -17.64 -6.15
C THR A 68 -15.98 -18.84 -5.23
N SER A 69 -16.15 -20.06 -5.73
CA SER A 69 -15.90 -21.30 -4.99
C SER A 69 -14.42 -21.69 -4.87
N ASP A 70 -13.52 -21.01 -5.59
CA ASP A 70 -12.09 -21.30 -5.54
C ASP A 70 -11.50 -20.87 -4.18
N PRO A 71 -10.77 -21.75 -3.45
CA PRO A 71 -10.04 -21.36 -2.25
C PRO A 71 -9.11 -20.15 -2.43
N LYS A 72 -8.63 -19.90 -3.66
CA LYS A 72 -7.74 -18.76 -4.00
C LYS A 72 -8.49 -17.55 -4.56
N PHE A 73 -9.82 -17.55 -4.58
CA PHE A 73 -10.63 -16.47 -5.15
C PHE A 73 -10.17 -15.08 -4.69
N VAL A 74 -10.03 -14.88 -3.39
CA VAL A 74 -9.65 -13.60 -2.79
C VAL A 74 -8.27 -13.13 -3.26
N TRP A 75 -7.32 -14.05 -3.36
CA TRP A 75 -5.96 -13.75 -3.80
C TRP A 75 -5.94 -13.37 -5.29
N ASN A 76 -6.66 -14.11 -6.13
CA ASN A 76 -6.78 -13.84 -7.55
C ASN A 76 -7.42 -12.48 -7.83
N VAL A 77 -8.41 -12.06 -7.02
CA VAL A 77 -9.02 -10.73 -7.11
C VAL A 77 -8.01 -9.65 -6.71
N ALA A 78 -7.30 -9.81 -5.59
CA ALA A 78 -6.30 -8.85 -5.13
C ALA A 78 -5.16 -8.67 -6.16
N GLU A 79 -4.64 -9.76 -6.73
CA GLU A 79 -3.65 -9.71 -7.80
C GLU A 79 -4.17 -8.93 -9.01
N LYS A 80 -5.40 -9.22 -9.47
CA LYS A 80 -6.02 -8.50 -10.59
C LYS A 80 -6.17 -7.00 -10.30
N GLU A 81 -6.51 -6.61 -9.08
CA GLU A 81 -6.59 -5.19 -8.68
C GLU A 81 -5.23 -4.49 -8.68
N VAL A 82 -4.17 -5.17 -8.21
CA VAL A 82 -2.79 -4.65 -8.24
C VAL A 82 -2.32 -4.48 -9.68
N PHE A 83 -2.50 -5.49 -10.54
CA PHE A 83 -2.08 -5.43 -11.94
C PHE A 83 -2.84 -4.37 -12.74
N GLN A 84 -4.13 -4.15 -12.46
CA GLN A 84 -4.91 -3.07 -13.07
C GLN A 84 -4.69 -1.69 -12.42
N ARG A 85 -3.78 -1.59 -11.43
CA ARG A 85 -3.42 -0.34 -10.75
C ARG A 85 -4.63 0.40 -10.18
N LYS A 86 -5.61 -0.34 -9.65
CA LYS A 86 -6.87 0.22 -9.12
C LYS A 86 -6.84 0.55 -7.64
N LEU A 87 -5.84 0.04 -6.91
CA LEU A 87 -5.82 0.17 -5.46
C LEU A 87 -5.45 1.60 -5.01
N PRO A 88 -6.19 2.19 -4.06
CA PRO A 88 -5.91 3.51 -3.51
C PRO A 88 -4.92 3.46 -2.34
N PHE A 89 -3.77 2.80 -2.51
CA PHE A 89 -2.72 2.75 -1.49
C PHE A 89 -1.59 3.73 -1.80
N ILE A 90 -0.91 4.17 -0.72
CA ILE A 90 0.34 4.92 -0.79
C ILE A 90 1.42 4.07 -0.13
N ILE A 91 2.51 3.84 -0.86
CA ILE A 91 3.70 3.19 -0.36
C ILE A 91 4.65 4.24 0.19
N HIS A 92 5.08 4.03 1.44
CA HIS A 92 6.06 4.85 2.12
C HIS A 92 7.44 4.19 2.04
N ARG A 93 8.34 4.76 1.25
CA ARG A 93 9.74 4.35 1.15
C ARG A 93 10.58 5.24 2.05
N ARG A 94 11.18 4.67 3.09
CA ARG A 94 12.14 5.37 3.95
C ARG A 94 13.54 5.19 3.38
N LEU A 95 14.21 6.30 3.11
CA LEU A 95 15.60 6.31 2.66
C LEU A 95 16.54 6.23 3.87
N PRO A 96 17.78 5.71 3.69
CA PRO A 96 18.77 5.63 4.77
C PRO A 96 19.10 6.99 5.41
N ASP A 97 19.02 8.05 4.60
CA ASP A 97 19.24 9.45 5.00
C ASP A 97 18.04 10.05 5.78
N GLY A 98 17.04 9.25 6.12
CA GLY A 98 15.86 9.66 6.90
C GLY A 98 14.76 10.34 6.07
N ARG A 99 15.05 10.66 4.81
CA ARG A 99 14.06 11.17 3.86
C ARG A 99 13.01 10.10 3.55
N SER A 100 11.82 10.54 3.19
CA SER A 100 10.68 9.68 2.89
C SER A 100 10.13 9.99 1.50
N GLU A 101 9.97 8.97 0.68
CA GLU A 101 9.28 9.07 -0.60
C GLU A 101 7.92 8.39 -0.50
N TYR A 102 6.89 9.05 -1.01
CA TYR A 102 5.53 8.52 -1.06
C TYR A 102 5.15 8.23 -2.51
N TRP A 103 4.80 6.98 -2.77
CA TRP A 103 4.41 6.50 -4.09
C TRP A 103 2.96 6.07 -4.09
N SER A 104 2.16 6.55 -5.05
CA SER A 104 0.85 5.97 -5.29
C SER A 104 1.01 4.56 -5.86
N ALA A 105 0.25 3.60 -5.36
CA ALA A 105 0.19 2.26 -5.95
C ALA A 105 -0.30 2.29 -7.41
N GLN A 106 -1.01 3.35 -7.81
CA GLN A 106 -1.48 3.52 -9.18
C GLN A 106 -0.35 3.93 -10.15
N ASP A 107 0.70 4.58 -9.62
CA ASP A 107 1.84 5.06 -10.41
C ASP A 107 2.92 3.98 -10.56
N LEU A 108 2.93 2.99 -9.67
CA LEU A 108 3.91 1.91 -9.67
C LEU A 108 3.48 0.76 -10.59
N SER A 109 4.49 0.12 -11.18
CA SER A 109 4.31 -1.03 -12.06
C SER A 109 5.10 -2.24 -11.57
N VAL A 110 4.67 -3.43 -11.95
CA VAL A 110 5.40 -4.66 -11.61
C VAL A 110 6.61 -4.75 -12.55
N MET A 111 7.78 -5.04 -11.97
CA MET A 111 9.00 -5.32 -12.73
C MET A 111 8.91 -6.75 -13.28
N TRP A 112 9.04 -6.90 -14.59
CA TRP A 112 9.01 -8.19 -15.30
C TRP A 112 10.38 -8.87 -15.31
#